data_AF-C4L3M3-F1
#
_entry.id   AF-C4L3M3-F1
#
_cell.length_a   1.000
_cell.length_b   1.000
_cell.length_c   1.000
_cell.angle_alpha   90.00
_cell.angle_beta   90.00
_cell.angle_gamma   90.00
#
_symmetry.space_group_name_H-M   'P 1'
#
loop_
_entity.id
_entity.type
_entity.pdbx_description
1 polymer ?
#
loop_
_entity_poly.entity_id
_entity_poly.type
_entity_poly.pdbx_seq_one_letter_code
_entity_poly.pdbx_strand_id
1 'polypeptide(L)' 'METYTVTGFENDGTLVLNEMFEASDDQSAKQKGLDMLRAAGHEHKGARIVRRGQLIYFERCKLPGKLKGTAS' A
#
# COMPACT_ATOMS: atom_id res chain seq x y z
N MET A 1 -18.15 -12.33 -0.71
CA MET A 1 -17.28 -11.15 -0.88
C MET A 1 -16.65 -10.87 0.46
N GLU A 2 -15.39 -10.44 0.46
CA GLU A 2 -14.67 -10.11 1.68
C GLU A 2 -14.33 -8.62 1.71
N THR A 3 -14.24 -8.06 2.92
CA THR A 3 -13.85 -6.67 3.14
C THR A 3 -12.35 -6.57 3.33
N TYR A 4 -11.73 -5.68 2.56
CA TYR A 4 -10.31 -5.36 2.60
C TYR A 4 -10.14 -3.91 3.02
N THR A 5 -8.96 -3.57 3.51
CA THR A 5 -8.55 -2.19 3.77
C THR A 5 -7.30 -1.89 2.96
N VAL A 6 -7.34 -0.83 2.16
CA VAL A 6 -6.15 -0.25 1.51
C VAL A 6 -5.67 0.91 2.36
N THR A 7 -4.38 0.92 2.67
CA THR A 7 -3.73 2.02 3.38
C THR A 7 -2.52 2.50 2.59
N GLY A 8 -2.42 3.80 2.35
CA GLY A 8 -1.24 4.45 1.76
C GLY A 8 -0.54 5.32 2.80
N PHE A 9 0.79 5.41 2.70
CA PHE A 9 1.67 6.11 3.64
C PHE A 9 2.66 7.04 2.92
N GLU A 10 2.86 8.25 3.43
CA GLU A 10 4.06 9.03 3.11
C GLU A 10 5.33 8.36 3.66
N ASN A 11 6.49 8.86 3.22
CA ASN A 11 7.79 8.37 3.67
C ASN A 11 8.06 8.56 5.17
N ASP A 12 7.37 9.50 5.82
CA ASP A 12 7.44 9.74 7.27
C ASP A 12 6.42 8.89 8.07
N GLY A 13 5.62 8.06 7.40
CA GLY A 13 4.58 7.23 8.01
C GLY A 13 3.20 7.90 8.09
N THR A 14 3.05 9.14 7.62
CA THR A 14 1.74 9.81 7.57
C THR A 14 0.77 9.05 6.68
N LEU A 15 -0.46 8.84 7.15
CA LEU A 15 -1.52 8.20 6.37
C LEU A 15 -2.02 9.14 5.27
N VAL A 16 -2.07 8.65 4.03
CA VAL A 16 -2.60 9.41 2.87
C VAL A 16 -3.84 8.77 2.24
N LEU A 17 -4.04 7.47 2.49
CA LEU A 17 -5.24 6.73 2.10
C LEU A 17 -5.53 5.72 3.20
N ASN A 18 -6.79 5.54 3.57
CA ASN A 18 -7.23 4.50 4.50
C ASN A 18 -8.71 4.17 4.25
N GLU A 19 -8.97 3.31 3.27
CA GLU A 19 -10.32 3.02 2.80
C GLU A 19 -10.64 1.53 2.84
N MET A 20 -11.90 1.21 3.10
CA MET A 20 -12.42 -0.14 3.02
C MET A 20 -13.06 -0.40 1.66
N PHE A 21 -12.87 -1.60 1.12
CA PHE A 21 -13.49 -2.00 -0.14
C PHE A 21 -13.76 -3.50 -0.16
N GLU A 22 -14.69 -3.92 -1.02
CA GLU A 22 -15.02 -5.33 -1.21
C GLU A 22 -14.37 -5.90 -2.47
N ALA A 23 -13.98 -7.18 -2.39
CA ALA A 23 -13.49 -7.98 -3.51
C ALA A 23 -13.87 -9.46 -3.34
N SER A 24 -13.79 -10.24 -4.43
CA SER A 24 -14.15 -11.67 -4.44
C SER A 24 -13.07 -12.55 -3.81
N ASP A 25 -11.81 -12.17 -3.94
CA ASP A 25 -10.63 -12.95 -3.57
C ASP A 25 -9.40 -12.04 -3.38
N ASP A 26 -8.28 -12.62 -2.91
CA ASP A 26 -7.07 -11.85 -2.59
C ASP A 26 -6.40 -11.23 -3.83
N GLN A 27 -6.54 -11.87 -5.00
CA GLN A 27 -5.94 -11.39 -6.25
C GLN A 27 -6.69 -10.16 -6.78
N SER A 28 -8.02 -10.24 -6.85
CA SER A 28 -8.89 -9.13 -7.21
C SER A 28 -8.79 -7.99 -6.19
N ALA A 29 -8.64 -8.32 -4.90
CA ALA A 29 -8.43 -7.32 -3.86
C ALA A 29 -7.13 -6.55 -4.04
N LYS A 30 -6.04 -7.25 -4.34
CA LYS A 30 -4.75 -6.63 -4.65
C LYS A 30 -4.86 -5.67 -5.82
N GLN A 31 -5.46 -6.10 -6.93
CA GLN A 31 -5.59 -5.26 -8.13
C GLN A 31 -6.43 -4.01 -7.84
N LYS A 32 -7.60 -4.18 -7.23
CA LYS A 32 -8.50 -3.07 -6.88
C LYS A 32 -7.86 -2.08 -5.92
N GLY A 33 -7.16 -2.56 -4.88
CA GLY A 33 -6.47 -1.67 -3.95
C GLY A 33 -5.32 -0.88 -4.60
N LEU A 34 -4.58 -1.50 -5.55
CA LEU A 34 -3.57 -0.79 -6.33
C LEU A 34 -4.19 0.28 -7.25
N ASP A 35 -5.33 -0.02 -7.86
CA ASP A 35 -6.05 0.94 -8.70
C ASP A 35 -6.60 2.11 -7.85
N MET A 36 -7.05 1.87 -6.62
CA MET A 36 -7.42 2.92 -5.66
C MET A 36 -6.23 3.80 -5.29
N LEU A 37 -5.06 3.22 -5.01
CA LEU A 37 -3.83 3.98 -4.74
C LEU A 37 -3.43 4.84 -5.93
N ARG A 38 -3.51 4.31 -7.16
CA ARG A 38 -3.24 5.07 -8.38
C ARG A 38 -4.24 6.21 -8.58
N ALA A 39 -5.54 5.94 -8.42
CA ALA A 39 -6.59 6.94 -8.55
C ALA A 39 -6.44 8.09 -7.54
N ALA A 40 -5.93 7.79 -6.33
CA ALA A 40 -5.60 8.78 -5.31
C ALA A 40 -4.23 9.50 -5.51
N GLY A 41 -3.45 9.13 -6.54
CA GLY A 41 -2.13 9.70 -6.80
C GLY A 41 -1.03 9.21 -5.85
N HIS A 42 -1.10 7.97 -5.39
CA HIS A 42 -0.21 7.37 -4.38
C HIS A 42 0.49 6.07 -4.85
N GLU A 43 0.56 5.81 -6.15
CA GLU A 43 1.10 4.57 -6.74
C GLU A 43 2.61 4.31 -6.51
N HIS A 44 3.33 5.23 -5.87
CA HIS A 44 4.77 5.12 -5.56
C HIS A 44 5.08 5.36 -4.08
N LYS A 45 4.05 5.40 -3.25
CA LYS A 45 4.13 5.58 -1.81
C LYS A 45 4.16 4.23 -1.12
N GLY A 46 4.53 4.20 0.17
CA GLY A 46 4.34 2.96 0.93
C GLY A 46 2.86 2.63 1.00
N ALA A 47 2.53 1.36 0.92
CA ALA A 47 1.14 0.93 0.90
C ALA A 47 0.97 -0.47 1.48
N ARG A 48 -0.25 -0.76 1.95
CA ARG A 48 -0.65 -2.13 2.29
C ARG A 48 -2.10 -2.38 1.93
N ILE A 49 -2.41 -3.64 1.67
CA ILE A 49 -3.78 -4.14 1.56
C ILE A 49 -3.93 -5.29 2.55
N VAL A 50 -4.95 -5.23 3.41
CA VAL A 50 -5.17 -6.21 4.47
C VAL A 50 -6.60 -6.72 4.49
N ARG A 51 -6.82 -7.95 4.96
CA ARG A 51 -8.14 -8.53 5.28
C ARG A 51 -8.05 -9.23 6.62
N ARG A 52 -8.90 -8.88 7.60
CA ARG A 52 -8.99 -9.56 8.90
C ARG A 52 -7.61 -9.80 9.57
N GLY A 53 -6.72 -8.82 9.48
CA GLY A 53 -5.34 -8.90 10.00
C GLY A 53 -4.32 -9.63 9.10
N GLN A 54 -4.76 -10.29 8.03
CA GLN A 54 -3.89 -10.88 7.03
C GLN A 54 -3.38 -9.82 6.05
N LEU A 55 -2.06 -9.78 5.83
CA LEU A 55 -1.41 -8.91 4.85
C LEU A 55 -1.46 -9.54 3.46
N ILE A 56 -2.15 -8.88 2.53
CA ILE A 56 -2.33 -9.33 1.15
C ILE A 56 -1.30 -8.67 0.22
N TYR A 57 -1.01 -7.40 0.48
CA TYR A 57 -0.02 -6.63 -0.28
C TYR A 57 0.73 -5.68 0.65
N PHE A 58 2.00 -5.46 0.34
CA PHE A 58 2.86 -4.50 1.01
C PHE A 58 3.85 -3.87 0.02
N GLU A 59 3.92 -2.54 0.05
CA GLU A 59 4.94 -1.74 -0.62
C GLU A 59 5.67 -0.90 0.42
N ARG A 60 7.00 -0.94 0.37
CA ARG A 60 7.85 -0.16 1.27
C ARG A 60 7.92 1.28 0.80
N CYS A 61 7.79 2.24 1.72
CA CYS A 61 8.11 3.64 1.45
C CYS A 61 9.55 3.77 0.92
N LYS A 62 9.72 4.37 -0.25
CA LYS A 62 11.04 4.69 -0.80
C LYS A 62 11.59 5.87 -0.01
N LEU A 63 12.38 5.57 1.03
CA LEU A 63 13.11 6.61 1.76
C LEU A 63 13.90 7.47 0.74
N PRO A 64 13.76 8.80 0.76
CA PRO A 64 14.58 9.67 -0.07
C PRO A 64 16.05 9.40 0.28
N GLY A 65 16.83 9.03 -0.72
CA GLY A 65 18.13 8.37 -0.54
C GLY A 65 19.08 9.09 0.42
N LYS A 66 19.30 8.49 1.58
CA LYS A 66 20.64 8.20 2.09
C LYS A 66 20.61 6.70 2.40
N LEU A 67 21.19 5.86 1.55
CA LEU A 67 22.59 5.45 1.67
C LEU A 67 23.22 5.22 0.28
N LYS A 68 23.86 6.25 -0.28
CA LYS A 68 25.17 6.04 -0.92
C LYS A 68 26.21 6.14 0.18
N GLY A 69 26.19 5.16 1.08
CA GLY A 69 27.26 4.91 2.05
C GLY A 69 28.22 3.94 1.38
N THR A 70 29.44 4.40 1.20
CA THR A 70 30.60 3.66 0.70
C THR A 70 30.68 2.23 1.26
N ALA A 71 30.57 1.22 0.40
CA ALA A 71 31.23 -0.05 0.65
C ALA A 71 32.63 0.05 0.04
N SER A 72 33.62 -0.11 0.92
CA SER A 72 35.07 -0.13 0.64
C SER A 72 35.47 -1.12 -0.43
#